data_AF-Q7P8I2-F1
#
_entry.id   AF-Q7P8I2-F1
#
_cell.length_a   1.000
_cell.length_b   1.000
_cell.length_c   1.000
_cell.angle_alpha   90.00
_cell.angle_beta   90.00
_cell.angle_gamma   90.00
#
_symmetry.space_group_name_H-M   'P 1'
#
loop_
_entity.id
_entity.type
_entity.pdbx_description
1 polymer ?
#
loop_
_entity_poly.entity_id
_entity_poly.type
_entity_poly.pdbx_seq_one_letter_code
_entity_poly.pdbx_strand_id
1 'polypeptide(L)'
;MSDKLISRADLSLIERSLSNLAGSINYVNNRVDQVDDNVKIVYNEVEKLANEFREYVEMQSLANRKAEAKMNLSAIRDKLKDNFGHYDVVRRTATGILQANDLAIVKSSMLSHVTEKQMIETPNYWLTPCLVALAAWINDDKALAERALAEGIRRNDEKTSLFFGLICRRIGRENSSLKWFARYLEAQDEEKLDRKAVIVLDALLVDF
;
A
#
# COMPACT_ATOMS: atom_id res chain seq x y z
N MET A 1 64.39 103.82 10.31
CA MET A 1 62.97 104.00 9.96
C MET A 1 62.65 103.17 8.73
N SER A 2 62.05 102.00 8.90
CA SER A 2 60.89 101.55 8.13
C SER A 2 60.33 100.33 8.87
N ASP A 3 59.45 100.67 9.79
CA ASP A 3 58.52 99.76 10.44
C ASP A 3 57.57 99.17 9.38
N LYS A 4 57.00 97.99 9.70
CA LYS A 4 55.83 97.33 9.05
C LYS A 4 56.04 96.63 7.70
N LEU A 5 55.52 95.42 7.44
CA LEU A 5 54.57 94.56 8.16
C LEU A 5 55.02 93.10 8.06
N ILE A 6 55.27 92.44 9.18
CA ILE A 6 54.98 91.00 9.24
C ILE A 6 53.45 90.92 9.29
N SER A 7 52.83 90.70 8.13
CA SER A 7 51.41 90.32 8.07
C SER A 7 51.27 89.04 8.90
N ARG A 8 50.67 89.13 10.09
CA ARG A 8 50.27 87.94 10.83
C ARG A 8 49.27 87.21 9.95
N ALA A 9 49.61 86.02 9.49
CA ALA A 9 48.68 85.17 8.77
C ALA A 9 47.44 84.96 9.66
N ASP A 10 46.27 85.38 9.18
CA ASP A 10 45.00 85.14 9.85
C ASP A 10 44.60 83.68 9.64
N LEU A 11 44.90 82.85 10.63
CA LEU A 11 44.61 81.41 10.63
C LEU A 11 43.17 81.10 11.05
N SER A 12 42.35 82.10 11.40
CA SER A 12 40.99 81.89 11.91
C SER A 12 40.06 81.24 10.88
N LEU A 13 40.30 81.47 9.59
CA LEU A 13 39.56 80.81 8.51
C LEU A 13 39.91 79.32 8.44
N ILE A 14 41.19 78.98 8.56
CA ILE A 14 41.67 77.59 8.56
C ILE A 14 41.16 76.86 9.80
N GLU A 15 41.18 77.50 10.97
CA GLU A 15 40.65 76.95 12.23
C GLU A 15 39.14 76.64 12.11
N ARG A 16 38.36 77.57 11.55
CA ARG A 16 36.92 77.37 11.29
C ARG A 16 36.68 76.22 10.31
N SER A 17 37.44 76.14 9.23
CA SER A 17 37.37 75.03 8.27
C SER A 17 37.72 73.69 8.91
N LEU A 18 38.75 73.65 9.76
CA LEU A 18 39.18 72.43 10.46
C LEU A 18 38.14 71.98 11.50
N SER A 19 37.52 72.92 12.21
CA SER A 19 36.42 72.65 13.15
C SER A 19 35.18 72.10 12.43
N ASN A 20 34.80 72.69 11.30
CA ASN A 20 33.71 72.18 10.46
C ASN A 20 34.03 70.78 9.90
N LEU A 21 35.28 70.53 9.52
CA LEU A 21 35.73 69.22 9.06
C LEU A 21 35.66 68.19 10.20
N ALA A 22 36.11 68.53 11.41
CA ALA A 22 36.00 67.66 12.58
C ALA A 22 34.54 67.31 12.91
N GLY A 23 33.64 68.30 12.84
CA GLY A 23 32.19 68.05 12.99
C GLY A 23 31.64 67.13 11.90
N SER A 24 32.07 67.31 10.66
CA SER A 24 31.67 66.45 9.53
C SER A 24 32.21 65.01 9.69
N ILE A 25 33.44 64.85 10.17
CA ILE A 25 34.04 63.53 10.46
C ILE A 25 33.26 62.83 11.58
N ASN A 26 32.92 63.53 12.66
CA ASN A 26 32.11 62.95 13.74
C ASN A 26 30.72 62.51 13.24
N TYR A 27 30.10 63.30 12.36
CA TYR A 27 28.84 62.94 11.73
C TYR A 27 28.95 61.68 10.87
N VAL A 28 30.01 61.55 10.08
CA VAL A 28 30.29 60.36 9.27
C VAL A 28 30.55 59.15 10.16
N ASN A 29 31.34 59.28 11.24
CA ASN A 29 31.59 58.20 12.19
C ASN A 29 30.28 57.65 12.78
N ASN A 30 29.40 58.53 13.26
CA ASN A 30 28.11 58.10 13.80
C ASN A 30 27.24 57.37 12.75
N ARG A 31 27.30 57.79 11.48
CA ARG A 31 26.60 57.09 10.39
C ARG A 31 27.23 55.73 10.09
N VAL A 32 28.55 55.62 10.13
CA VAL A 32 29.29 54.37 9.94
C VAL A 32 28.95 53.38 11.05
N ASP A 33 28.89 53.82 12.31
CA ASP A 33 28.48 52.98 13.44
C ASP A 33 27.04 52.46 13.25
N GLN A 34 26.13 53.32 12.81
CA GLN A 34 24.75 52.91 12.50
C GLN A 34 24.68 51.88 11.35
N VAL A 35 25.54 52.02 10.33
CA VAL A 35 25.63 51.02 9.25
C VAL A 35 26.18 49.71 9.78
N ASP A 36 27.22 49.72 10.62
CA ASP A 36 27.80 48.52 11.23
C ASP A 36 26.75 47.73 12.04
N ASP A 37 25.92 48.42 12.82
CA ASP A 37 24.83 47.79 13.57
C ASP A 37 23.74 47.21 12.66
N ASN A 38 23.35 47.92 11.60
CA ASN A 38 22.41 47.39 10.61
C ASN A 38 22.97 46.16 9.90
N VAL A 39 24.26 46.15 9.58
CA VAL A 39 24.94 45.01 8.94
C VAL A 39 24.91 43.79 9.87
N LYS A 40 25.18 43.95 11.18
CA LYS A 40 25.05 42.87 12.17
C LYS A 40 23.63 42.30 12.23
N ILE A 41 22.61 43.17 12.20
CA ILE A 41 21.21 42.73 12.19
C ILE A 41 20.92 41.89 10.94
N VAL A 42 21.36 42.35 9.77
CA VAL A 42 21.19 41.61 8.52
C VAL A 42 21.87 40.24 8.57
N TYR A 43 23.09 40.15 9.11
CA TYR A 43 23.77 38.87 9.28
C TYR A 43 22.95 37.90 10.15
N ASN A 44 22.41 38.38 11.27
CA ASN A 44 21.58 37.57 12.17
C ASN A 44 20.30 37.10 11.49
N GLU A 45 19.61 37.97 10.74
CA GLU A 45 18.38 37.61 10.01
C GLU A 45 18.66 36.62 8.87
N VAL A 46 19.80 36.75 8.18
CA VAL A 46 20.23 35.80 7.15
C VAL A 46 20.58 34.44 7.76
N GLU A 47 21.24 34.41 8.91
CA GLU A 47 21.51 33.16 9.64
C GLU A 47 20.20 32.48 10.08
N LYS A 48 19.27 33.25 10.62
CA LYS A 48 17.94 32.76 11.01
C LYS A 48 17.17 32.18 9.83
N LEU A 49 17.14 32.91 8.70
CA LEU A 49 16.51 32.44 7.47
C LEU A 49 17.17 31.15 6.95
N ALA A 50 18.50 31.06 7.01
CA ALA A 50 19.22 29.86 6.59
C ALA A 50 18.90 28.64 7.46
N ASN A 51 18.62 28.84 8.76
CA ASN A 51 18.20 27.78 9.66
C ASN A 51 16.74 27.36 9.40
N GLU A 52 15.81 28.32 9.32
CA GLU A 52 14.40 28.05 8.99
C GLU A 52 14.26 27.34 7.64
N PHE A 53 15.06 27.72 6.64
CA PHE A 53 15.06 27.06 5.34
C PHE A 53 15.54 25.62 5.42
N ARG A 54 16.58 25.31 6.21
CA ARG A 54 17.03 23.92 6.40
C ARG A 54 15.96 23.07 7.05
N GLU A 55 15.30 23.59 8.09
CA GLU A 55 14.18 22.91 8.76
C GLU A 55 13.02 22.67 7.79
N TYR A 56 12.68 23.66 6.96
CA TYR A 56 11.65 23.53 5.94
C TYR A 56 12.01 22.46 4.90
N VAL A 57 13.25 22.45 4.40
CA VAL A 57 13.72 21.44 3.43
C VAL A 57 13.64 20.03 4.03
N GLU A 58 14.03 19.86 5.30
CA GLU A 58 13.93 18.57 5.99
C GLU A 58 12.46 18.14 6.15
N MET A 59 11.60 19.04 6.62
CA MET A 59 10.17 18.77 6.77
C MET A 59 9.53 18.39 5.44
N GLN A 60 9.83 19.11 4.36
CA GLN A 60 9.32 18.84 3.03
C GLN A 60 9.84 17.50 2.48
N SER A 61 11.11 17.17 2.73
CA SER A 61 11.68 15.87 2.36
C SER A 61 10.95 14.71 3.04
N LEU A 62 10.68 14.83 4.35
CA LEU A 62 9.90 13.85 5.11
C LEU A 62 8.46 13.74 4.61
N ALA A 63 7.81 14.87 4.32
CA ALA A 63 6.46 14.90 3.77
C ALA A 63 6.39 14.21 2.39
N ASN A 64 7.36 14.49 1.51
CA ASN A 64 7.47 13.88 0.19
C ASN A 64 7.68 12.37 0.30
N ARG A 65 8.61 11.90 1.13
CA ARG A 65 8.83 10.45 1.37
C ARG A 65 7.58 9.76 1.88
N LYS A 66 6.82 10.40 2.78
CA LYS A 66 5.54 9.87 3.29
C LYS A 66 4.47 9.82 2.19
N ALA A 67 4.39 10.83 1.34
CA ALA A 67 3.46 10.84 0.21
C ALA A 67 3.79 9.73 -0.80
N GLU A 68 5.07 9.58 -1.16
CA GLU A 68 5.55 8.54 -2.06
C GLU A 68 5.26 7.14 -1.49
N ALA A 69 5.55 6.90 -0.20
CA ALA A 69 5.24 5.64 0.45
C ALA A 69 3.73 5.30 0.41
N LYS A 70 2.85 6.30 0.61
CA LYS A 70 1.41 6.11 0.49
C LYS A 70 0.99 5.78 -0.95
N MET A 71 1.56 6.46 -1.95
CA MET A 71 1.30 6.18 -3.35
C MET A 71 1.73 4.76 -3.73
N ASN A 72 2.93 4.35 -3.33
CA ASN A 72 3.45 3.00 -3.56
C ASN A 72 2.57 1.94 -2.89
N LEU A 73 2.14 2.17 -1.65
CA LEU A 73 1.21 1.26 -0.96
C LEU A 73 -0.13 1.14 -1.69
N SER A 74 -0.70 2.26 -2.18
CA SER A 74 -1.92 2.23 -2.98
C SER A 74 -1.72 1.43 -4.27
N ALA A 75 -0.63 1.69 -5.00
CA ALA A 75 -0.33 0.98 -6.24
C ALA A 75 -0.16 -0.53 -6.02
N ILE A 76 0.46 -0.95 -4.91
CA ILE A 76 0.55 -2.37 -4.55
C ILE A 76 -0.83 -2.97 -4.27
N ARG A 77 -1.69 -2.25 -3.55
CA ARG A 77 -3.07 -2.69 -3.27
C ARG A 77 -3.91 -2.80 -4.54
N ASP A 78 -3.79 -1.84 -5.44
CA ASP A 78 -4.50 -1.84 -6.73
C ASP A 78 -4.04 -3.03 -7.58
N LYS A 79 -2.71 -3.26 -7.69
CA LYS A 79 -2.18 -4.46 -8.35
C LYS A 79 -2.69 -5.76 -7.73
N LEU A 80 -2.77 -5.84 -6.40
CA LEU A 80 -3.31 -7.02 -5.72
C LEU A 80 -4.81 -7.21 -6.03
N LYS A 81 -5.58 -6.12 -6.05
CA LYS A 81 -7.01 -6.13 -6.39
C LYS A 81 -7.23 -6.54 -7.84
N ASP A 82 -6.44 -6.05 -8.77
CA ASP A 82 -6.55 -6.40 -10.19
C ASP A 82 -6.23 -7.88 -10.40
N ASN A 83 -5.15 -8.37 -9.77
CA ASN A 83 -4.69 -9.73 -9.92
C ASN A 83 -5.53 -10.77 -9.18
N PHE A 84 -6.18 -10.41 -8.06
CA PHE A 84 -6.81 -11.40 -7.16
C PHE A 84 -8.22 -11.03 -6.70
N GLY A 85 -8.70 -9.80 -6.95
CA GLY A 85 -10.02 -9.34 -6.51
C GLY A 85 -11.16 -10.15 -7.11
N HIS A 86 -10.98 -10.64 -8.35
CA HIS A 86 -11.94 -11.51 -9.02
C HIS A 86 -12.07 -12.91 -8.38
N TYR A 87 -11.08 -13.36 -7.59
CA TYR A 87 -11.18 -14.63 -6.85
C TYR A 87 -12.18 -14.55 -5.69
N ASP A 88 -12.48 -13.36 -5.16
CA ASP A 88 -13.50 -13.20 -4.13
C ASP A 88 -14.89 -13.56 -4.65
N VAL A 89 -15.18 -13.15 -5.89
CA VAL A 89 -16.46 -13.44 -6.55
C VAL A 89 -16.67 -14.95 -6.66
N VAL A 90 -15.65 -15.69 -7.10
CA VAL A 90 -15.71 -17.16 -7.22
C VAL A 90 -15.96 -17.82 -5.86
N ARG A 91 -15.30 -17.37 -4.78
CA ARG A 91 -15.53 -17.90 -3.43
C ARG A 91 -16.94 -17.64 -2.93
N ARG A 92 -17.47 -16.43 -3.12
CA ARG A 92 -18.85 -16.10 -2.77
C ARG A 92 -19.85 -16.94 -3.56
N THR A 93 -19.59 -17.16 -4.85
CA THR A 93 -20.39 -18.03 -5.70
C THR A 93 -20.38 -19.48 -5.21
N ALA A 94 -19.24 -20.01 -4.75
CA ALA A 94 -19.19 -21.35 -4.17
C ALA A 94 -20.18 -21.52 -3.02
N THR A 95 -20.19 -20.57 -2.06
CA THR A 95 -21.15 -20.57 -0.95
C THR A 95 -22.59 -20.39 -1.44
N GLY A 96 -22.82 -19.51 -2.42
CA GLY A 96 -24.13 -19.27 -2.99
C GLY A 96 -24.72 -20.49 -3.71
N ILE A 97 -23.91 -21.21 -4.49
CA ILE A 97 -24.30 -22.47 -5.13
C ILE A 97 -24.71 -23.49 -4.06
N LEU A 98 -23.88 -23.64 -3.03
CA LEU A 98 -24.13 -24.57 -1.93
C LEU A 98 -25.43 -24.26 -1.17
N GLN A 99 -25.68 -22.99 -0.83
CA GLN A 99 -26.92 -22.57 -0.16
C GLN A 99 -28.15 -22.70 -1.05
N ALA A 100 -28.05 -22.29 -2.32
CA ALA A 100 -29.16 -22.34 -3.26
C ALA A 100 -29.54 -23.78 -3.62
N ASN A 101 -28.55 -24.67 -3.71
CA ASN A 101 -28.75 -26.09 -3.96
C ASN A 101 -29.49 -26.77 -2.81
N ASP A 102 -29.12 -26.49 -1.56
CA ASP A 102 -29.83 -27.07 -0.40
C ASP A 102 -31.30 -26.66 -0.33
N LEU A 103 -31.60 -25.43 -0.76
CA LEU A 103 -32.96 -24.90 -0.82
C LEU A 103 -33.72 -25.33 -2.07
N ALA A 104 -33.04 -25.93 -3.07
CA ALA A 104 -33.59 -26.29 -4.38
C ALA A 104 -34.28 -25.12 -5.11
N ILE A 105 -33.82 -23.87 -4.90
CA ILE A 105 -34.47 -22.64 -5.42
C ILE A 105 -33.84 -22.08 -6.70
N VAL A 106 -32.76 -22.67 -7.20
CA VAL A 106 -32.05 -22.21 -8.40
C VAL A 106 -32.04 -23.29 -9.46
N LYS A 107 -32.31 -22.90 -10.71
CA LYS A 107 -32.23 -23.79 -11.87
C LYS A 107 -30.79 -24.23 -12.11
N SER A 108 -30.61 -25.51 -12.39
CA SER A 108 -29.30 -26.10 -12.65
C SER A 108 -28.58 -25.49 -13.86
N SER A 109 -29.32 -25.02 -14.87
CA SER A 109 -28.78 -24.26 -16.01
C SER A 109 -28.18 -22.91 -15.63
N MET A 110 -28.71 -22.25 -14.59
CA MET A 110 -28.13 -21.01 -14.07
C MET A 110 -26.79 -21.29 -13.38
N LEU A 111 -26.68 -22.42 -12.64
CA LEU A 111 -25.43 -22.83 -12.00
C LEU A 111 -24.34 -23.09 -13.05
N SER A 112 -24.66 -23.80 -14.13
CA SER A 112 -23.73 -24.00 -15.25
C SER A 112 -23.30 -22.68 -15.86
N HIS A 113 -24.26 -21.80 -16.17
CA HIS A 113 -23.95 -20.50 -16.78
C HIS A 113 -23.00 -19.64 -15.92
N VAL A 114 -23.26 -19.53 -14.62
CA VAL A 114 -22.39 -18.74 -13.72
C VAL A 114 -21.00 -19.35 -13.61
N THR A 115 -20.91 -20.67 -13.46
CA THR A 115 -19.62 -21.36 -13.26
C THR A 115 -18.77 -21.38 -14.53
N GLU A 116 -19.37 -21.56 -15.71
CA GLU A 116 -18.68 -21.46 -17.00
C GLU A 116 -18.22 -20.04 -17.28
N LYS A 117 -19.07 -19.03 -17.01
CA LYS A 117 -18.67 -17.62 -17.09
C LYS A 117 -17.46 -17.34 -16.21
N GLN A 118 -17.47 -17.81 -14.96
CA GLN A 118 -16.34 -17.65 -14.06
C GLN A 118 -15.09 -18.37 -14.55
N MET A 119 -15.22 -19.52 -15.23
CA MET A 119 -14.10 -20.24 -15.85
C MET A 119 -13.40 -19.41 -16.92
N ILE A 120 -14.17 -18.66 -17.71
CA ILE A 120 -13.63 -17.73 -18.71
C ILE A 120 -12.99 -16.51 -18.04
N GLU A 121 -13.64 -15.93 -17.03
CA GLU A 121 -13.17 -14.71 -16.35
C GLU A 121 -11.97 -14.96 -15.42
N THR A 122 -11.83 -16.17 -14.87
CA THR A 122 -10.82 -16.50 -13.83
C THR A 122 -10.03 -17.78 -14.17
N PRO A 123 -9.39 -17.86 -15.36
CA PRO A 123 -8.88 -19.10 -15.92
C PRO A 123 -7.68 -19.69 -15.17
N ASN A 124 -7.06 -18.97 -14.24
CA ASN A 124 -5.92 -19.46 -13.45
C ASN A 124 -6.30 -19.90 -12.03
N TYR A 125 -7.54 -19.65 -11.58
CA TYR A 125 -7.93 -19.94 -10.22
C TYR A 125 -8.31 -21.41 -10.06
N TRP A 126 -7.86 -22.05 -8.98
CA TRP A 126 -8.08 -23.49 -8.74
C TRP A 126 -9.55 -23.84 -8.45
N LEU A 127 -10.29 -22.94 -7.80
CA LEU A 127 -11.66 -23.20 -7.36
C LEU A 127 -12.64 -23.18 -8.54
N THR A 128 -12.35 -22.38 -9.56
CA THR A 128 -13.25 -22.19 -10.69
C THR A 128 -13.60 -23.49 -11.44
N PRO A 129 -12.63 -24.33 -11.88
CA PRO A 129 -12.95 -25.63 -12.46
C PRO A 129 -13.64 -26.56 -11.45
N CYS A 130 -13.39 -26.42 -10.15
CA CYS A 130 -14.12 -27.18 -9.13
C CYS A 130 -15.61 -26.80 -9.08
N LEU A 131 -15.96 -25.52 -9.28
CA LEU A 131 -17.36 -25.09 -9.37
C LEU A 131 -18.03 -25.58 -10.65
N VAL A 132 -17.31 -25.58 -11.78
CA VAL A 132 -17.82 -26.19 -13.03
C VAL A 132 -18.08 -27.68 -12.82
N ALA A 133 -17.15 -28.40 -12.17
CA ALA A 133 -17.34 -29.81 -11.83
C ALA A 133 -18.54 -30.05 -10.90
N LEU A 134 -18.74 -29.17 -9.91
CA LEU A 134 -19.90 -29.24 -9.01
C LEU A 134 -21.22 -28.98 -9.76
N ALA A 135 -21.28 -27.96 -10.61
CA ALA A 135 -22.46 -27.66 -11.42
C ALA A 135 -22.77 -28.79 -12.41
N ALA A 136 -21.74 -29.34 -13.06
CA ALA A 136 -21.89 -30.49 -13.95
C ALA A 136 -22.41 -31.73 -13.20
N TRP A 137 -21.92 -31.96 -11.98
CA TRP A 137 -22.41 -33.04 -11.13
C TRP A 137 -23.89 -32.84 -10.73
N ILE A 138 -24.31 -31.63 -10.36
CA ILE A 138 -25.72 -31.32 -10.08
C ILE A 138 -26.61 -31.52 -11.31
N ASN A 139 -26.05 -31.38 -12.51
CA ASN A 139 -26.75 -31.56 -13.80
C ASN A 139 -26.65 -32.98 -14.38
N ASP A 140 -26.08 -33.95 -13.66
CA ASP A 140 -25.79 -35.30 -14.14
C ASP A 140 -24.91 -35.36 -15.42
N ASP A 141 -24.12 -34.31 -15.70
CA ASP A 141 -23.13 -34.29 -16.77
C ASP A 141 -21.79 -34.83 -16.29
N LYS A 142 -21.68 -36.17 -16.31
CA LYS A 142 -20.48 -36.88 -15.87
C LYS A 142 -19.22 -36.49 -16.66
N ALA A 143 -19.34 -36.32 -17.98
CA ALA A 143 -18.19 -36.07 -18.84
C ALA A 143 -17.60 -34.67 -18.61
N LEU A 144 -18.45 -33.66 -18.39
CA LEU A 144 -17.97 -32.33 -18.00
C LEU A 144 -17.43 -32.34 -16.57
N ALA A 145 -18.09 -33.01 -15.64
CA ALA A 145 -17.65 -33.10 -14.25
C ALA A 145 -16.23 -33.69 -14.13
N GLU A 146 -15.94 -34.79 -14.82
CA GLU A 146 -14.62 -35.44 -14.80
C GLU A 146 -13.52 -34.56 -15.40
N ARG A 147 -13.78 -33.90 -16.54
CA ARG A 147 -12.81 -32.98 -17.17
C ARG A 147 -12.50 -31.78 -16.28
N ALA A 148 -13.53 -31.16 -15.72
CA ALA A 148 -13.38 -30.01 -14.85
C ALA A 148 -12.69 -30.39 -13.52
N LEU A 149 -13.02 -31.55 -12.96
CA LEU A 149 -12.35 -32.06 -11.76
C LEU A 149 -10.85 -32.31 -12.00
N ALA A 150 -10.49 -32.93 -13.12
CA ALA A 150 -9.10 -33.16 -13.48
C ALA A 150 -8.32 -31.84 -13.58
N GLU A 151 -8.93 -30.80 -14.16
CA GLU A 151 -8.33 -29.46 -14.23
C GLU A 151 -8.19 -28.80 -12.85
N GLY A 152 -9.15 -28.98 -11.95
CA GLY A 152 -9.06 -28.53 -10.55
C GLY A 152 -7.88 -29.18 -9.81
N ILE A 153 -7.76 -30.50 -9.90
CA ILE A 153 -6.65 -31.28 -9.32
C ILE A 153 -5.31 -30.80 -9.90
N ARG A 154 -5.22 -30.63 -11.23
CA ARG A 154 -4.00 -30.16 -11.90
C ARG A 154 -3.55 -28.78 -11.40
N ARG A 155 -4.49 -27.89 -11.06
CA ARG A 155 -4.18 -26.55 -10.53
C ARG A 155 -3.81 -26.57 -9.05
N ASN A 156 -4.53 -27.35 -8.25
CA ASN A 156 -4.26 -27.48 -6.83
C ASN A 156 -4.94 -28.74 -6.26
N ASP A 157 -4.20 -29.84 -6.18
CA ASP A 157 -4.73 -31.13 -5.69
C ASP A 157 -5.22 -31.03 -4.24
N GLU A 158 -4.39 -30.46 -3.36
CA GLU A 158 -4.70 -30.28 -1.93
C GLU A 158 -6.06 -29.61 -1.71
N LYS A 159 -6.23 -28.39 -2.25
CA LYS A 159 -7.46 -27.60 -2.04
C LYS A 159 -8.66 -28.21 -2.73
N THR A 160 -8.46 -28.82 -3.90
CA THR A 160 -9.53 -29.51 -4.63
C THR A 160 -10.02 -30.71 -3.84
N SER A 161 -9.10 -31.52 -3.32
CA SER A 161 -9.41 -32.69 -2.50
C SER A 161 -10.15 -32.31 -1.22
N LEU A 162 -9.69 -31.27 -0.51
CA LEU A 162 -10.38 -30.73 0.66
C LEU A 162 -11.79 -30.22 0.31
N PHE A 163 -11.94 -29.47 -0.79
CA PHE A 163 -13.23 -28.93 -1.22
C PHE A 163 -14.26 -30.03 -1.51
N PHE A 164 -13.89 -31.04 -2.30
CA PHE A 164 -14.80 -32.15 -2.60
C PHE A 164 -15.06 -33.06 -1.40
N GLY A 165 -14.08 -33.22 -0.48
CA GLY A 165 -14.28 -33.92 0.78
C GLY A 165 -15.35 -33.26 1.65
N LEU A 166 -15.26 -31.93 1.82
CA LEU A 166 -16.24 -31.14 2.57
C LEU A 166 -17.62 -31.11 1.90
N ILE A 167 -17.69 -31.03 0.57
CA ILE A 167 -18.98 -31.10 -0.15
C ILE A 167 -19.62 -32.48 0.03
N CYS A 168 -18.87 -33.56 -0.17
CA CYS A 168 -19.38 -34.92 0.00
C CYS A 168 -19.89 -35.14 1.43
N ARG A 169 -19.19 -34.59 2.42
CA ARG A 169 -19.62 -34.61 3.83
C ARG A 169 -20.95 -33.88 4.00
N ARG A 170 -21.06 -32.66 3.49
CA ARG A 170 -22.26 -31.80 3.60
C ARG A 170 -23.53 -32.45 3.05
N ILE A 171 -23.41 -33.25 2.00
CA ILE A 171 -24.55 -33.94 1.36
C ILE A 171 -24.73 -35.39 1.85
N GLY A 172 -24.05 -35.81 2.91
CA GLY A 172 -24.21 -37.15 3.51
C GLY A 172 -23.56 -38.30 2.73
N ARG A 173 -22.59 -38.03 1.85
CA ARG A 173 -21.84 -39.06 1.11
C ARG A 173 -20.54 -39.42 1.82
N GLU A 174 -20.64 -40.06 2.98
CA GLU A 174 -19.52 -40.39 3.88
C GLU A 174 -18.38 -41.16 3.17
N ASN A 175 -18.70 -42.25 2.48
CA ASN A 175 -17.69 -43.06 1.78
C ASN A 175 -16.89 -42.26 0.74
N SER A 176 -17.54 -41.35 0.02
CA SER A 176 -16.85 -40.48 -0.95
C SER A 176 -16.04 -39.40 -0.25
N SER A 177 -16.57 -38.86 0.85
CA SER A 177 -15.90 -37.84 1.67
C SER A 177 -14.60 -38.38 2.24
N LEU A 178 -14.61 -39.58 2.82
CA LEU A 178 -13.42 -40.24 3.35
C LEU A 178 -12.34 -40.46 2.29
N LYS A 179 -12.72 -40.84 1.06
CA LYS A 179 -11.75 -40.99 -0.05
C LYS A 179 -11.07 -39.67 -0.41
N TRP A 180 -11.83 -38.57 -0.41
CA TRP A 180 -11.29 -37.24 -0.68
C TRP A 180 -10.41 -36.73 0.47
N PHE A 181 -10.79 -36.99 1.72
CA PHE A 181 -9.97 -36.63 2.87
C PHE A 181 -8.69 -37.47 2.97
N ALA A 182 -8.74 -38.76 2.66
CA ALA A 182 -7.54 -39.60 2.56
C ALA A 182 -6.55 -39.03 1.54
N ARG A 183 -7.03 -38.70 0.32
CA ARG A 183 -6.22 -38.05 -0.71
C ARG A 183 -5.65 -36.69 -0.25
N TYR A 184 -6.44 -35.88 0.46
CA TYR A 184 -5.96 -34.61 1.02
C TYR A 184 -4.82 -34.84 2.03
N LEU A 185 -4.99 -35.79 2.95
CA LEU A 185 -4.00 -36.11 3.99
C LEU A 185 -2.73 -36.72 3.40
N GLU A 186 -2.83 -37.57 2.38
CA GLU A 186 -1.68 -38.12 1.63
C GLU A 186 -0.80 -37.03 1.01
N ALA A 187 -1.37 -35.87 0.70
CA ALA A 187 -0.65 -34.73 0.15
C ALA A 187 -0.08 -33.77 1.22
N GLN A 188 -0.32 -34.02 2.51
CA GLN A 188 0.21 -33.18 3.60
C GLN A 188 1.60 -33.63 4.07
N ASP A 189 2.38 -32.65 4.52
CA ASP A 189 3.63 -32.89 5.26
C ASP A 189 3.29 -33.00 6.75
N GLU A 190 3.61 -34.15 7.35
CA GLU A 190 3.29 -34.50 8.74
C GLU A 190 3.94 -33.53 9.75
N GLU A 191 5.08 -32.93 9.40
CA GLU A 191 5.78 -31.97 10.28
C GLU A 191 5.26 -30.54 10.11
N LYS A 192 4.38 -30.28 9.13
CA LYS A 192 3.86 -28.95 8.77
C LYS A 192 2.35 -28.94 8.56
N LEU A 193 1.61 -29.65 9.42
CA LEU A 193 0.16 -29.62 9.43
C LEU A 193 -0.36 -28.20 9.73
N ASP A 194 -0.89 -27.54 8.70
CA ASP A 194 -1.56 -26.24 8.79
C ASP A 194 -2.98 -26.40 9.40
N ARG A 195 -3.58 -25.28 9.81
CA ARG A 195 -4.92 -25.18 10.41
C ARG A 195 -6.02 -25.86 9.58
N LYS A 196 -5.81 -26.08 8.28
CA LYS A 196 -6.73 -26.84 7.42
C LYS A 196 -6.90 -28.29 7.86
N ALA A 197 -5.85 -28.92 8.43
CA ALA A 197 -5.95 -30.26 8.97
C ALA A 197 -6.85 -30.31 10.21
N VAL A 198 -6.84 -29.26 11.03
CA VAL A 198 -7.79 -29.12 12.16
C VAL A 198 -9.23 -29.03 11.66
N ILE A 199 -9.48 -28.33 10.54
CA ILE A 199 -10.83 -28.27 9.92
C ILE A 199 -11.28 -29.66 9.45
N VAL A 200 -10.36 -30.45 8.88
CA VAL A 200 -10.67 -31.84 8.48
C VAL A 200 -10.97 -32.70 9.71
N LEU A 201 -10.15 -32.59 10.76
CA LEU A 201 -10.39 -33.30 12.02
C LEU A 201 -11.73 -32.91 12.64
N ASP A 202 -12.06 -31.62 12.75
CA ASP A 202 -13.38 -31.16 13.21
C ASP A 202 -14.51 -31.72 12.33
N ALA A 203 -14.37 -31.66 11.00
CA ALA A 203 -15.38 -32.19 10.08
C ALA A 203 -15.61 -33.70 10.21
N LEU A 204 -14.59 -34.44 10.66
CA LEU A 204 -14.65 -35.88 10.94
C LEU A 204 -15.10 -36.19 12.38
N LEU A 205 -14.80 -35.32 13.35
CA LEU A 205 -15.03 -35.54 14.78
C LEU A 205 -16.41 -35.10 15.27
N VAL A 206 -17.13 -34.24 14.53
CA VAL A 206 -18.47 -33.75 14.93
C VAL A 206 -19.55 -34.86 14.97
N ASP A 207 -19.22 -36.09 14.57
CA ASP A 207 -20.13 -37.26 14.63
C ASP A 207 -19.76 -38.29 15.73
N PHE A 208 -18.98 -37.92 16.76
CA PHE A 208 -18.82 -38.73 17.99
C PHE A 208 -19.49 -38.09 19.21
#